data_AF-A0A945PWJ2-F1
#
_entry.id   AF-A0A945PWJ2-F1
#
_cell.length_a   1.000
_cell.length_b   1.000
_cell.length_c   1.000
_cell.angle_alpha   90.00
_cell.angle_beta   90.00
_cell.angle_gamma   90.00
#
_symmetry.space_group_name_H-M   'P 1'
#
loop_
_entity.id
_entity.type
_entity.pdbx_description
1 polymer ?
#
loop_
_entity_poly.entity_id
_entity_poly.type
_entity_poly.pdbx_seq_one_letter_code
_entity_poly.pdbx_strand_id
1 'polypeptide(L)'
;MKFHLFFLTLLLATNPFANPNIVVSIKPIHSIVSNLTQGVSTPKLLLSSKQSAHHAHLKPSQLSHLEQADLVIIVHPDFEQGLSKSIRNIPAEKILTVDQSMTSKHDEHDEHDDKNHHSWLSIQHIQQFAQKLGDTLIQIDPK
;
A
#
# COMPACT_ATOMS: atom_id res chain seq x y z
N MET A 1 24.45 -12.48 -58.35
CA MET A 1 24.58 -11.58 -57.18
C MET A 1 23.79 -12.19 -56.04
N LYS A 2 24.45 -12.42 -54.89
CA LYS A 2 24.03 -13.37 -53.86
C LYS A 2 22.93 -12.76 -52.97
N PHE A 3 21.87 -13.55 -52.77
CA PHE A 3 20.72 -13.31 -51.89
C PHE A 3 21.17 -12.70 -50.56
N HIS A 4 20.79 -11.45 -50.29
CA HIS A 4 20.89 -10.88 -48.96
C HIS A 4 19.77 -11.49 -48.12
N LEU A 5 20.16 -12.44 -47.29
CA LEU A 5 19.34 -13.04 -46.25
C LEU A 5 18.88 -11.91 -45.31
N PHE A 6 17.64 -11.45 -45.47
CA PHE A 6 17.02 -10.45 -44.59
C PHE A 6 16.72 -11.14 -43.26
N PHE A 7 17.69 -11.10 -42.34
CA PHE A 7 17.53 -11.62 -40.98
C PHE A 7 16.67 -10.63 -40.20
N LEU A 8 15.35 -10.73 -40.38
CA LEU A 8 14.38 -10.03 -39.56
C LEU A 8 14.33 -10.71 -38.19
N THR A 9 15.20 -10.28 -37.28
CA THR A 9 15.19 -10.70 -35.88
C THR A 9 13.88 -10.20 -35.26
N LEU A 10 12.90 -11.11 -35.14
CA LEU A 10 11.67 -10.87 -34.40
C LEU A 10 12.04 -10.67 -32.92
N LEU A 11 12.05 -9.41 -32.47
CA LEU A 11 12.15 -9.08 -31.05
C LEU A 11 10.84 -9.55 -30.41
N LEU A 12 10.82 -10.76 -29.83
CA LEU A 12 9.71 -11.17 -28.97
C LEU A 12 9.63 -10.14 -27.84
N ALA A 13 8.58 -9.32 -27.85
CA ALA A 13 8.27 -8.43 -26.74
C ALA A 13 7.89 -9.29 -25.53
N THR A 14 8.88 -9.70 -24.75
CA THR A 14 8.62 -10.18 -23.39
C THR A 14 8.16 -8.96 -22.61
N ASN A 15 6.87 -8.85 -22.32
CA ASN A 15 6.41 -7.94 -21.28
C ASN A 15 6.91 -8.53 -19.96
N PRO A 16 7.95 -7.98 -19.31
CA PRO A 16 8.25 -8.41 -17.96
C PRO A 16 7.01 -8.10 -17.10
N PHE A 17 6.39 -9.13 -16.54
CA PHE A 17 5.40 -8.93 -15.49
C PHE A 17 6.15 -8.32 -14.31
N ALA A 18 5.94 -7.03 -14.08
CA ALA A 18 6.46 -6.35 -12.92
C ALA A 18 5.50 -6.62 -11.76
N ASN A 19 6.04 -7.15 -10.66
CA ASN A 19 5.25 -7.38 -9.45
C ASN A 19 4.69 -6.03 -8.93
N PRO A 20 3.49 -6.02 -8.32
CA PRO A 20 2.88 -4.79 -7.83
C PRO A 20 3.81 -3.97 -6.93
N ASN A 21 3.93 -2.67 -7.19
CA ASN A 21 4.68 -1.74 -6.38
C ASN A 21 3.85 -1.32 -5.15
N ILE A 22 4.09 -1.98 -4.03
CA ILE A 22 3.37 -1.77 -2.78
C ILE A 22 4.15 -0.80 -1.88
N VAL A 23 3.49 0.24 -1.39
CA VAL A 23 4.04 1.16 -0.39
C VAL A 23 3.25 1.01 0.91
N VAL A 24 3.93 0.81 2.02
CA VAL A 24 3.32 0.63 3.34
C VAL A 24 3.77 1.74 4.28
N SER A 25 2.83 2.36 4.98
CA SER A 25 3.08 3.57 5.77
C SER A 25 4.10 3.36 6.89
N ILE A 26 3.89 2.36 7.75
CA ILE A 26 4.63 2.17 9.00
C ILE A 26 5.17 0.75 9.16
N LYS A 27 6.19 0.60 10.01
CA LYS A 27 6.94 -0.64 10.20
C LYS A 27 6.10 -1.86 10.66
N PRO A 28 5.17 -1.74 11.63
CA PRO A 28 4.35 -2.88 12.05
C PRO A 28 3.56 -3.50 10.88
N ILE A 29 2.90 -2.67 10.08
CA ILE A 29 2.13 -3.11 8.92
C ILE A 29 3.06 -3.62 7.82
N HIS A 30 4.17 -2.93 7.58
CA HIS A 30 5.16 -3.35 6.58
C HIS A 30 5.68 -4.77 6.83
N SER A 31 5.93 -5.12 8.10
CA SER A 31 6.35 -6.48 8.48
C SER A 31 5.27 -7.53 8.14
N ILE A 32 4.00 -7.22 8.37
CA ILE A 32 2.89 -8.13 8.07
C ILE A 32 2.76 -8.31 6.55
N VAL A 33 2.68 -7.20 5.82
CA VAL A 33 2.55 -7.20 4.36
C VAL A 33 3.73 -7.92 3.71
N SER A 34 4.97 -7.68 4.17
CA SER A 34 6.15 -8.34 3.62
C SER A 34 6.13 -9.86 3.79
N ASN A 35 5.56 -10.36 4.89
CA ASN A 35 5.36 -11.80 5.08
C ASN A 35 4.27 -12.34 4.14
N LEU A 36 3.17 -11.60 3.97
CA LEU A 36 2.07 -12.01 3.09
C LEU A 36 2.46 -11.99 1.61
N THR A 37 3.37 -11.11 1.20
CA THR A 37 3.83 -10.98 -0.19
C THR A 37 5.18 -11.63 -0.44
N GLN A 38 5.68 -12.46 0.48
CA GLN A 38 6.99 -13.09 0.36
C GLN A 38 7.09 -13.92 -0.93
N GLY A 39 8.14 -13.68 -1.72
CA GLY A 39 8.34 -14.33 -3.02
C GLY A 39 7.56 -13.71 -4.17
N VAL A 40 6.66 -12.76 -3.90
CA VAL A 40 5.86 -12.04 -4.90
C VAL A 40 6.34 -10.60 -5.04
N SER A 41 6.19 -9.77 -4.00
CA SER A 41 6.61 -8.37 -4.02
C SER A 41 7.39 -8.02 -2.76
N THR A 42 8.25 -7.01 -2.87
CA THR A 42 8.99 -6.44 -1.73
C THR A 42 8.41 -5.07 -1.41
N PRO A 43 7.50 -4.95 -0.43
CA PRO A 43 6.86 -3.69 -0.13
C PRO A 43 7.87 -2.64 0.32
N LYS A 44 7.68 -1.39 -0.10
CA LYS A 44 8.49 -0.25 0.34
C LYS A 44 7.92 0.32 1.63
N LEU A 45 8.77 0.48 2.64
CA LEU A 45 8.39 1.20 3.86
C LEU A 45 8.44 2.71 3.60
N LEU A 46 7.33 3.40 3.78
CA LEU A 46 7.24 4.84 3.63
C LEU A 46 7.95 5.55 4.79
N LEU A 47 7.50 5.32 6.03
CA LEU A 47 8.04 5.99 7.22
C LEU A 47 9.05 5.09 7.93
N SER A 48 10.32 5.51 7.92
CA SER A 48 11.36 4.84 8.70
C SER A 48 11.11 4.97 10.21
N SER A 49 11.73 4.11 11.02
CA SER A 49 11.55 4.09 12.48
C SER A 49 11.95 5.37 13.23
N LYS A 50 12.58 6.33 12.54
CA LYS A 50 12.93 7.66 13.10
C LYS A 50 11.85 8.72 12.85
N GLN A 51 10.81 8.40 12.09
CA GLN A 51 9.73 9.32 11.73
C GLN A 51 8.47 8.96 12.53
N SER A 52 7.81 9.97 13.08
CA SER A 52 6.50 9.79 13.72
C SER A 52 5.43 9.49 12.67
N ALA A 53 4.56 8.51 12.94
CA ALA A 53 3.42 8.20 12.07
C ALA A 53 2.37 9.32 12.07
N HIS A 54 2.15 9.94 13.23
CA HIS A 54 1.14 10.99 13.40
C HIS A 54 1.53 12.31 12.72
N HIS A 55 2.81 12.67 12.77
CA HIS A 55 3.30 13.99 12.34
C HIS A 55 4.43 13.90 11.29
N ALA A 56 4.36 12.90 10.42
CA ALA A 56 5.35 12.70 9.38
C ALA A 56 5.41 13.88 8.40
N HIS A 57 6.62 14.25 8.00
CA HIS A 57 6.87 15.08 6.83
C HIS A 57 7.56 14.22 5.77
N LEU A 58 6.98 14.17 4.56
CA LEU A 58 7.49 13.37 3.46
C LEU A 58 8.60 14.09 2.71
N LYS A 59 9.69 13.37 2.46
CA LYS A 59 10.75 13.77 1.53
C LYS A 59 10.27 13.62 0.08
N PRO A 60 10.88 14.33 -0.89
CA PRO A 60 10.54 14.18 -2.31
C PRO A 60 10.59 12.73 -2.81
N SER A 61 11.57 11.93 -2.36
CA SER A 61 11.64 10.51 -2.72
C SER A 61 10.49 9.68 -2.17
N GLN A 62 9.98 10.02 -0.98
CA GLN A 62 8.82 9.35 -0.39
C GLN A 62 7.53 9.70 -1.14
N LEU A 63 7.38 10.95 -1.59
CA LEU A 63 6.29 11.36 -2.47
C LEU A 63 6.33 10.62 -3.80
N SER A 64 7.51 10.54 -4.43
CA SER A 64 7.69 9.78 -5.67
C SER A 64 7.32 8.31 -5.50
N HIS A 65 7.64 7.68 -4.37
CA HIS A 65 7.21 6.31 -4.09
C HIS A 65 5.68 6.18 -4.03
N LEU A 66 4.99 7.15 -3.42
CA LEU A 66 3.52 7.16 -3.36
C LEU A 66 2.88 7.33 -4.74
N GLU A 67 3.41 8.24 -5.57
CA GLU A 67 2.90 8.47 -6.92
C GLU A 67 3.05 7.25 -7.83
N GLN A 68 4.15 6.50 -7.66
CA GLN A 68 4.45 5.31 -8.45
C GLN A 68 3.79 4.03 -7.89
N ALA A 69 3.08 4.11 -6.77
CA ALA A 69 2.51 2.94 -6.13
C ALA A 69 1.31 2.39 -6.92
N ASP A 70 1.25 1.07 -7.01
CA ASP A 70 0.05 0.35 -7.44
C ASP A 70 -0.91 0.16 -6.26
N LEU A 71 -0.35 0.01 -5.05
CA LEU A 71 -1.08 -0.10 -3.80
C LEU A 71 -0.36 0.66 -2.68
N VAL A 72 -1.11 1.50 -1.96
CA VAL A 72 -0.66 2.21 -0.77
C VAL A 72 -1.44 1.70 0.43
N ILE A 73 -0.73 1.15 1.40
CA ILE A 73 -1.30 0.58 2.61
C ILE A 73 -1.03 1.52 3.78
N ILE A 74 -2.10 2.02 4.40
CA ILE A 74 -2.06 2.94 5.54
C ILE A 74 -2.83 2.36 6.72
N VAL A 75 -2.54 2.83 7.94
CA VAL A 75 -3.35 2.46 9.11
C VAL A 75 -4.72 3.08 9.01
N HIS A 76 -4.79 4.41 8.97
CA HIS A 76 -6.00 5.22 8.89
C HIS A 76 -5.61 6.69 8.63
N PRO A 77 -6.33 7.44 7.78
CA PRO A 77 -6.03 8.85 7.53
C PRO A 77 -5.89 9.72 8.80
N ASP A 78 -6.67 9.42 9.83
CA ASP A 78 -6.64 10.14 11.12
C ASP A 78 -5.49 9.71 12.04
N PHE A 79 -4.92 8.53 11.81
CA PHE A 79 -3.69 8.08 12.47
C PHE A 79 -2.47 8.73 11.81
N GLU A 80 -2.44 8.78 10.47
CA GLU A 80 -1.34 9.34 9.68
C GLU A 80 -1.60 10.77 9.21
N GLN A 81 -1.97 11.67 10.13
CA GLN A 81 -2.41 13.03 9.80
C GLN A 81 -1.39 13.83 8.96
N GLY A 82 -0.09 13.65 9.24
CA GLY A 82 0.99 14.26 8.46
C GLY A 82 1.02 13.84 6.98
N LEU A 83 0.40 12.71 6.63
CA LEU A 83 0.30 12.20 5.26
C LEU A 83 -1.00 12.61 4.55
N SER A 84 -1.97 13.18 5.27
CA SER A 84 -3.34 13.44 4.78
C SER A 84 -3.38 14.16 3.44
N LYS A 85 -2.55 15.20 3.25
CA LYS A 85 -2.47 15.93 1.98
C LYS A 85 -1.92 15.07 0.84
N SER A 86 -0.89 14.28 1.10
CA SER A 86 -0.26 13.42 0.10
C SER A 86 -1.16 12.26 -0.29
N ILE A 87 -1.84 11.64 0.68
CA ILE A 87 -2.79 10.54 0.45
C ILE A 87 -4.02 11.01 -0.33
N ARG A 88 -4.54 12.22 -0.08
CA ARG A 88 -5.66 12.79 -0.84
C ARG A 88 -5.41 12.93 -2.34
N ASN A 89 -4.15 13.01 -2.75
CA ASN A 89 -3.77 13.11 -4.16
C ASN A 89 -3.63 11.74 -4.83
N ILE A 90 -3.76 10.65 -4.08
CA ILE A 90 -3.69 9.28 -4.59
C ILE A 90 -5.13 8.81 -4.87
N PRO A 91 -5.38 8.13 -6.00
CA PRO A 91 -6.70 7.55 -6.28
C PRO A 91 -7.15 6.61 -5.16
N ALA A 92 -8.42 6.71 -4.76
CA ALA A 92 -8.95 6.00 -3.59
C ALA A 92 -8.86 4.48 -3.75
N GLU A 93 -8.98 3.97 -4.98
CA GLU A 93 -8.86 2.55 -5.33
C GLU A 93 -7.45 1.98 -5.10
N LYS A 94 -6.43 2.85 -5.05
CA LYS A 94 -5.05 2.46 -4.75
C LYS A 94 -4.74 2.49 -3.25
N ILE A 95 -5.68 2.92 -2.40
CA ILE A 95 -5.46 3.03 -0.97
C ILE A 95 -6.18 1.88 -0.26
N LEU A 96 -5.42 1.12 0.53
CA LEU A 96 -5.94 0.11 1.45
C LEU A 96 -5.67 0.51 2.89
N THR A 97 -6.75 0.67 3.65
CA THR A 97 -6.70 1.01 5.08
C THR A 97 -6.75 -0.26 5.93
N VAL A 98 -5.85 -0.38 6.92
CA VAL A 98 -5.78 -1.50 7.87
C VAL A 98 -6.91 -1.41 8.89
N ASP A 99 -7.14 -0.22 9.45
CA ASP A 99 -8.27 0.03 10.33
C ASP A 99 -9.52 0.32 9.50
N GLN A 100 -10.34 -0.71 9.33
CA GLN A 100 -11.68 -0.59 8.75
C GLN A 100 -12.74 -0.86 9.79
N SER A 101 -12.56 -0.30 10.99
CA SER A 101 -13.69 -0.09 11.90
C SER A 101 -14.85 0.43 11.06
N MET A 102 -15.79 -0.47 10.75
CA MET A 102 -17.07 -0.11 10.16
C MET A 102 -17.59 0.93 11.11
N THR A 103 -17.73 2.16 10.62
CA THR A 103 -18.33 3.25 11.37
C THR A 103 -19.72 2.78 11.80
N SER A 104 -19.78 2.17 12.97
CA SER A 104 -21.02 1.95 13.67
C SER A 104 -21.47 3.35 13.99
N LYS A 105 -22.40 3.86 13.17
CA LYS A 105 -23.20 5.03 13.49
C LYS A 105 -24.03 4.64 14.71
N HIS A 106 -23.44 4.70 15.88
CA HIS A 106 -24.19 4.81 17.11
C HIS A 106 -23.52 5.87 17.98
N ASP A 107 -24.40 6.78 18.36
CA ASP A 107 -24.30 7.69 19.50
C ASP A 107 -23.53 8.98 19.24
N GLU A 108 -24.32 9.97 18.82
CA GLU A 108 -24.14 11.36 19.18
C GLU A 108 -23.97 11.44 20.72
N HIS A 109 -23.09 12.34 21.17
CA HIS A 109 -22.62 12.56 22.54
C HIS A 109 -21.34 11.80 22.92
N ASP A 110 -20.17 12.33 22.56
CA ASP A 110 -19.22 12.83 23.56
C ASP A 110 -17.97 13.47 22.93
N GLU A 111 -17.43 14.41 23.69
CA GLU A 111 -16.28 15.25 23.40
C GLU A 111 -14.97 14.44 23.34
N HIS A 112 -14.14 14.69 22.32
CA HIS A 112 -12.73 14.27 22.22
C HIS A 112 -12.42 12.77 22.45
N ASP A 113 -13.13 11.85 21.80
CA ASP A 113 -12.71 10.45 21.78
C ASP A 113 -11.58 10.24 20.75
N ASP A 114 -10.35 10.09 21.24
CA ASP A 114 -9.18 9.73 20.44
C ASP A 114 -9.35 8.28 19.98
N LYS A 115 -9.95 8.12 18.79
CA LYS A 115 -10.25 6.81 18.22
C LYS A 115 -8.97 5.97 18.14
N ASN A 116 -8.97 4.82 18.82
CA ASN A 116 -7.81 3.95 18.86
C ASN A 116 -7.57 3.26 17.51
N HIS A 117 -6.69 3.83 16.71
CA HIS A 117 -6.30 3.31 15.40
C HIS A 117 -5.24 2.19 15.44
N HIS A 118 -4.98 1.58 16.61
CA HIS A 118 -4.00 0.49 16.76
C HIS A 118 -4.59 -0.89 16.43
N SER A 119 -5.46 -0.95 15.42
CA SER A 119 -6.20 -2.17 15.04
C SER A 119 -5.29 -3.36 14.75
N TRP A 120 -4.04 -3.12 14.34
CA TRP A 120 -3.05 -4.15 14.05
C TRP A 120 -2.60 -4.96 15.27
N LEU A 121 -2.90 -4.51 16.50
CA LEU A 121 -2.65 -5.29 17.72
C LEU A 121 -3.71 -6.37 17.93
N SER A 122 -4.85 -6.30 17.24
CA SER A 122 -5.89 -7.33 17.24
C SER A 122 -5.60 -8.38 16.18
N ILE A 123 -5.48 -9.63 16.61
CA ILE A 123 -5.31 -10.78 15.71
C ILE A 123 -6.48 -10.86 14.72
N GLN A 124 -7.72 -10.65 15.19
CA GLN A 124 -8.91 -10.71 14.36
C GLN A 124 -8.88 -9.64 13.25
N HIS A 125 -8.52 -8.41 13.59
CA HIS A 125 -8.45 -7.33 12.60
C HIS A 125 -7.33 -7.59 11.58
N ILE A 126 -6.19 -8.14 12.00
CA ILE A 126 -5.12 -8.50 11.08
C ILE A 126 -5.50 -9.66 10.16
N GLN A 127 -6.26 -10.65 10.63
CA GLN A 127 -6.79 -11.71 9.76
C GLN A 127 -7.73 -11.14 8.68
N GLN A 128 -8.63 -10.24 9.06
CA GLN A 128 -9.53 -9.56 8.13
C GLN A 128 -8.75 -8.71 7.11
N PHE A 129 -7.77 -7.95 7.59
CA PHE A 129 -6.87 -7.17 6.75
C PHE A 129 -6.09 -8.07 5.77
N ALA A 130 -5.56 -9.20 6.23
CA ALA A 130 -4.79 -10.12 5.40
C ALA A 130 -5.65 -10.70 4.26
N GLN A 131 -6.90 -11.09 4.56
CA GLN A 131 -7.84 -11.56 3.54
C GLN A 131 -8.10 -10.45 2.51
N LYS A 132 -8.43 -9.24 2.98
CA LYS A 132 -8.69 -8.10 2.10
C LYS A 132 -7.48 -7.73 1.25
N LEU A 133 -6.27 -7.77 1.82
CA LEU A 133 -5.04 -7.55 1.08
C LEU A 133 -4.87 -8.59 -0.03
N GLY A 134 -5.13 -9.88 0.27
CA GLY A 134 -5.11 -10.94 -0.74
C GLY A 134 -6.07 -10.65 -1.90
N ASP A 135 -7.33 -10.32 -1.59
CA ASP A 135 -8.35 -10.00 -2.59
C ASP A 135 -7.95 -8.78 -3.45
N THR A 136 -7.41 -7.73 -2.81
CA THR A 136 -6.90 -6.54 -3.52
C THR A 136 -5.72 -6.88 -4.43
N LEU A 137 -4.77 -7.70 -3.97
CA LEU A 137 -3.62 -8.09 -4.78
C LEU A 137 -4.03 -8.93 -5.99
N ILE A 138 -5.01 -9.83 -5.84
CA ILE A 138 -5.57 -10.60 -6.96
C ILE A 138 -6.25 -9.66 -7.98
N GLN A 139 -6.89 -8.58 -7.54
CA GLN A 139 -7.47 -7.59 -8.46
C GLN A 139 -6.40 -6.79 -9.21
N ILE A 140 -5.30 -6.45 -8.54
CA ILE A 140 -4.19 -5.68 -9.13
C ILE A 140 -3.38 -6.54 -10.09
N ASP A 141 -3.10 -7.79 -9.73
CA ASP A 141 -2.34 -8.75 -10.53
C ASP A 141 -3.02 -10.14 -10.50
N PRO A 142 -3.98 -10.40 -11.41
CA PRO A 142 -4.85 -11.59 -11.37
C PRO A 142 -4.20 -12.89 -11.86
N LYS A 143 -2.90 -12.90 -12.13
CA LYS A 143 -2.21 -14.02 -12.80
C LYS A 143 -1.54 -15.00 -11.85
#